data_AF-A0A810MQ26-F1
#
_entry.id   AF-A0A810MQ26-F1
#
_cell.length_a   1.000
_cell.length_b   1.000
_cell.length_c   1.000
_cell.angle_alpha   90.00
_cell.angle_beta   90.00
_cell.angle_gamma   90.00
#
_symmetry.space_group_name_H-M   'P 1'
#
loop_
_entity.id
_entity.type
_entity.pdbx_description
1 polymer ?
#
loop_
_entity_poly.entity_id
_entity_poly.type
_entity_poly.pdbx_seq_one_letter_code
_entity_poly.pdbx_strand_id
1 'polypeptide(L)' 'MTVAVRVIPCLDVDAGRVVKGVNFVDLRDAGDPVELAAAYDRAGADELTFLDVTASSAGRGRCSTSYAGPPSRSSSR' A
#
# COMPACT_ATOMS: atom_id res chain seq x y z
N MET A 1 6.24 -29.20 -2.31
CA MET A 1 5.27 -28.16 -1.91
C MET A 1 5.63 -26.90 -2.68
N THR A 2 4.83 -26.51 -3.66
CA THR A 2 4.99 -25.24 -4.39
C THR A 2 4.33 -24.14 -3.58
N VAL A 3 5.08 -23.09 -3.23
CA VAL A 3 4.53 -21.88 -2.60
C VAL A 3 3.76 -21.08 -3.66
N ALA A 4 2.59 -20.57 -3.31
CA ALA A 4 1.84 -19.65 -4.16
C ALA A 4 2.55 -18.29 -4.24
N VAL A 5 2.59 -17.71 -5.45
CA VAL A 5 3.10 -16.35 -5.64
C VAL A 5 2.01 -15.37 -5.19
N ARG A 6 2.38 -14.40 -4.35
CA ARG A 6 1.49 -13.33 -3.87
C ARG A 6 1.84 -12.00 -4.52
N VAL A 7 0.82 -11.22 -4.87
CA VAL A 7 0.95 -9.85 -5.37
C VAL A 7 0.57 -8.89 -4.26
N ILE A 8 1.54 -8.10 -3.79
CA ILE A 8 1.40 -7.19 -2.64
C ILE A 8 1.78 -5.76 -3.08
N PRO A 9 0.80 -4.90 -3.41
CA PRO A 9 1.07 -3.51 -3.75
C PRO A 9 1.45 -2.71 -2.50
N CYS A 10 2.44 -1.83 -2.65
CA CYS A 10 2.83 -0.86 -1.63
C CYS A 10 2.39 0.55 -2.03
N LEU A 11 1.71 1.24 -1.12
CA LEU A 11 1.24 2.60 -1.28
C LEU A 11 2.04 3.53 -0.37
N ASP A 12 2.78 4.45 -0.96
CA ASP A 12 3.50 5.49 -0.23
C ASP A 12 2.52 6.59 0.16
N VAL A 13 2.36 6.83 1.45
CA VAL A 13 1.40 7.79 2.01
C VAL A 13 2.16 8.95 2.66
N ASP A 14 1.85 10.18 2.25
CA ASP A 14 2.35 11.40 2.86
C ASP A 14 1.15 12.24 3.33
N ALA A 15 1.14 12.61 4.62
CA ALA A 15 0.08 13.38 5.27
C ALA A 15 -1.35 12.84 5.00
N GLY A 16 -1.50 11.52 4.88
CA GLY A 16 -2.78 10.85 4.62
C GLY A 16 -3.20 10.78 3.15
N ARG A 17 -2.36 11.18 2.19
CA ARG A 17 -2.59 10.98 0.75
C ARG A 17 -1.56 10.05 0.14
N VAL A 18 -1.95 9.29 -0.88
CA VAL A 18 -0.98 8.48 -1.62
C VAL A 18 -0.18 9.40 -2.54
N VAL A 19 1.14 9.30 -2.46
CA VAL A 19 2.06 10.05 -3.32
C VAL A 19 2.76 9.10 -4.28
N LYS A 20 2.94 9.55 -5.52
CA LYS A 20 3.75 8.86 -6.53
C LYS A 20 4.82 9.82 -7.03
N GLY A 21 6.08 9.40 -6.96
CA GLY A 21 7.23 10.15 -7.46
C GLY A 21 8.41 9.23 -7.72
N VAL A 22 9.50 9.78 -8.24
CA VAL A 22 10.73 9.03 -8.48
C VAL A 22 11.74 9.44 -7.41
N ASN A 23 12.23 8.49 -6.62
CA ASN A 23 13.21 8.75 -5.55
C ASN A 23 12.81 9.89 -4.59
N PHE A 24 11.53 10.00 -4.25
CA PHE A 24 10.98 11.08 -3.40
C PHE A 24 11.12 12.50 -3.99
N VAL A 25 11.38 12.61 -5.30
CA VAL A 25 11.39 13.86 -6.06
C VAL A 25 10.13 13.92 -6.95
N ASP A 26 9.57 15.11 -7.13
CA ASP A 26 8.33 15.36 -7.88
C ASP A 26 7.15 14.51 -7.42
N LEU A 27 6.96 14.42 -6.09
CA LEU A 27 5.82 13.72 -5.49
C LEU A 27 4.51 14.34 -6.01
N ARG A 28 3.76 13.56 -6.79
CA ARG A 28 2.42 13.91 -7.25
C ARG A 28 1.39 13.19 -6.41
N ASP A 29 0.33 13.91 -6.07
CA ASP A 29 -0.83 13.34 -5.42
C ASP A 29 -1.47 12.30 -6.35
N ALA A 30 -1.54 11.07 -5.87
CA ALA A 30 -2.15 9.94 -6.55
C ALA A 30 -3.59 9.67 -6.08
N GLY A 31 -4.05 10.34 -5.02
CA GLY A 31 -5.41 10.22 -4.49
C GLY A 31 -5.49 9.63 -3.08
N ASP A 32 -6.72 9.22 -2.72
CA ASP A 32 -7.04 8.69 -1.40
C ASP A 32 -6.55 7.23 -1.25
N PRO A 33 -5.79 6.88 -0.19
CA PRO A 33 -5.35 5.52 0.08
C PRO A 33 -6.51 4.50 0.17
N VAL A 34 -7.69 4.90 0.66
CA VAL A 34 -8.85 4.02 0.81
C VAL A 34 -9.44 3.65 -0.56
N GLU A 35 -9.57 4.63 -1.46
CA GLU A 35 -10.09 4.39 -2.81
C GLU A 35 -9.12 3.53 -3.63
N LEU A 36 -7.82 3.79 -3.51
CA LEU A 36 -6.77 2.99 -4.15
C LEU A 36 -6.76 1.57 -3.59
N ALA A 37 -6.91 1.39 -2.28
CA ALA A 37 -7.01 0.06 -1.67
C ALA A 37 -8.18 -0.73 -2.23
N ALA A 38 -9.37 -0.12 -2.34
CA ALA A 38 -10.55 -0.76 -2.92
C ALA A 38 -10.37 -1.06 -4.43
N ALA A 39 -9.58 -0.27 -5.14
CA ALA A 39 -9.23 -0.57 -6.53
C ALA A 39 -8.29 -1.78 -6.64
N TYR A 40 -7.28 -1.87 -5.77
CA TYR A 40 -6.34 -3.00 -5.76
C TYR A 40 -6.98 -4.31 -5.27
N ASP A 41 -7.88 -4.24 -4.29
CA ASP A 41 -8.68 -5.39 -3.86
C ASP A 41 -9.51 -5.96 -5.02
N ARG A 42 -10.21 -5.10 -5.78
CA ARG A 42 -10.94 -5.52 -6.98
C ARG A 42 -10.05 -6.03 -8.11
N ALA A 43 -8.78 -5.59 -8.15
CA ALA A 43 -7.80 -6.06 -9.12
C ALA A 43 -7.19 -7.43 -8.74
N GLY A 44 -7.48 -7.95 -7.53
CA GLY A 44 -6.98 -9.23 -7.05
C GLY A 44 -5.63 -9.17 -6.35
N ALA A 45 -5.31 -8.05 -5.69
CA ALA A 45 -4.18 -8.00 -4.77
C ALA A 45 -4.44 -8.90 -3.55
N ASP A 46 -3.44 -9.70 -3.16
CA ASP A 46 -3.58 -10.60 -2.00
C ASP A 46 -3.50 -9.84 -0.68
N GLU A 47 -2.62 -8.82 -0.64
CA GLU A 47 -2.35 -7.97 0.52
C GLU A 47 -2.01 -6.55 0.06
N LEU A 48 -2.14 -5.57 0.94
CA LEU A 48 -1.79 -4.18 0.69
C LEU A 48 -0.90 -3.65 1.82
N THR A 49 0.17 -2.95 1.46
CA THR A 49 1.08 -2.33 2.44
C THR A 49 1.05 -0.82 2.31
N PHE A 50 0.92 -0.12 3.43
CA PHE A 50 1.00 1.35 3.47
C PHE A 50 2.33 1.76 4.09
N LEU A 51 3.11 2.51 3.34
CA LEU A 51 4.35 3.10 3.81
C LEU A 51 4.11 4.58 4.11
N ASP A 52 4.04 4.94 5.38
CA ASP A 52 3.97 6.35 5.78
C ASP A 52 5.35 6.99 5.63
N VAL A 53 5.49 7.85 4.61
CA VAL A 53 6.72 8.57 4.29
C VAL A 53 6.75 9.96 4.92
N THR A 54 5.67 10.40 5.56
CA THR A 54 5.56 11.70 6.26
C THR A 54 6.63 11.87 7.32
N ALA A 55 6.97 10.78 8.03
CA ALA A 55 8.04 10.82 9.02
C ALA A 55 9.41 10.97 8.36
N SER A 56 9.65 10.31 7.22
CA SER A 56 10.95 10.32 6.54
C SER A 56 11.26 11.67 5.89
N SER A 57 10.25 12.37 5.35
CA SER A 57 10.39 13.75 4.85
C SER A 57 10.62 14.75 5.98
N ALA A 58 10.06 14.49 7.18
CA ALA A 58 10.23 15.31 8.37
C ALA A 58 11.45 14.93 9.27
N GLY A 59 12.31 14.00 8.84
CA GLY A 59 13.52 13.58 9.57
C GLY A 59 13.27 12.70 10.81
N ARG A 60 12.08 12.09 10.92
CA ARG A 60 11.71 11.15 12.00
C ARG A 60 11.70 9.72 11.42
N GLY A 61 12.19 8.73 12.15
CA GLY A 61 12.38 7.35 11.65
C GLY A 61 11.12 6.72 11.03
N ARG A 62 11.31 5.83 10.04
CA ARG A 62 10.23 5.13 9.30
C ARG A 62 9.33 4.31 10.22
N CYS A 63 8.01 4.51 10.09
CA CYS A 63 6.98 3.70 10.74
C CYS A 63 6.15 3.00 9.65
N SER A 64 6.31 1.69 9.49
CA SER A 64 5.51 0.89 8.55
C SER A 64 4.29 0.32 9.26
N THR A 65 3.08 0.60 8.75
CA THR A 65 1.84 -0.03 9.23
C THR A 65 1.34 -1.00 8.17
N SER A 66 1.34 -2.30 8.47
CA SER A 66 0.80 -3.32 7.57
C SER A 66 -0.70 -3.50 7.83
N TYR A 67 -1.54 -3.33 6.80
CA TYR A 67 -2.96 -3.64 6.87
C TYR A 67 -3.20 -4.99 6.17
N ALA A 68 -3.46 -6.03 6.96
CA ALA A 68 -4.01 -7.26 6.41
C ALA A 68 -5.47 -6.94 6.03
N GLY A 69 -5.80 -6.99 4.73
CA GLY A 69 -7.16 -6.81 4.25
C GLY A 69 -8.16 -7.73 4.97
N PRO A 70 -9.48 -7.49 4.85
CA PRO A 70 -10.47 -8.42 5.40
C PRO A 70 -10.19 -9.84 4.87
N PRO A 71 -10.34 -10.89 5.70
CA PRO A 71 -10.01 -12.26 5.30
C PRO A 71 -10.78 -12.61 4.04
N SER A 72 -10.05 -12.79 2.93
CA SER A 72 -10.63 -13.22 1.67
C SER A 72 -11.34 -14.55 1.90
N ARG A 73 -12.66 -14.57 1.69
CA ARG A 73 -13.45 -15.80 1.63
C ARG A 73 -13.09 -16.53 0.34
N SER A 74 -11.97 -17.24 0.32
CA SER A 74 -11.67 -18.19 -0.74
C SER A 74 -10.81 -19.35 -0.24
N SER A 75 -11.41 -20.19 0.60
CA SER A 75 -10.94 -21.57 0.82
C SER A 75 -12.01 -22.54 0.30
N SER A 76 -12.20 -22.54 -1.02
CA SER A 76 -12.88 -23.60 -1.75
C SER A 76 -12.52 -23.53 -3.24
N ARG A 77 -11.25 -23.80 -3.56
CA ARG A 77 -10.77 -24.25 -4.88
C ARG A 77 -9.39 -24.86 -4.74
#